data_AF-A0A382V4C5-F1
#
_entry.id   AF-A0A382V4C5-F1
#
_cell.length_a   1.000
_cell.length_b   1.000
_cell.length_c   1.000
_cell.angle_alpha   90.00
_cell.angle_beta   90.00
_cell.angle_gamma   90.00
#
_symmetry.space_group_name_H-M   'P 1'
#
loop_
_entity.id
_entity.type
_entity.pdbx_description
1 polymer ?
#
loop_
_entity_poly.entity_id
_entity_poly.type
_entity_poly.pdbx_seq_one_letter_code
_entity_poly.pdbx_strand_id
1 'polypeptide(L)'
;MSNTKGPIGPNEEIKVSKIETFVLKNSWVFVKISTDVGITGWGEMLKDDAKACAAGALEVANYLVGKDPRPVVHHWQAIHRGAFYRGGPIKTAISSGIDMALWDIA
;
A
#
# COMPACT_ATOMS: atom_id res chain seq x y z
N MET A 1 9.92 25.75 10.38
CA MET A 1 8.52 25.81 10.87
C MET A 1 7.90 24.45 10.61
N SER A 2 8.03 23.52 11.57
CA SER A 2 7.39 22.21 11.47
C SER A 2 5.90 22.40 11.75
N ASN A 3 5.09 22.31 10.70
CA ASN A 3 3.65 22.29 10.85
C ASN A 3 3.27 20.89 11.37
N THR A 4 3.44 20.64 12.66
CA THR A 4 2.91 19.43 13.32
C THR A 4 1.41 19.62 13.46
N LYS A 5 0.69 19.46 12.34
CA LYS A 5 -0.74 19.16 12.37
C LYS A 5 -0.89 17.91 13.25
N GLY A 6 -1.83 17.97 14.19
CA GLY A 6 -2.18 16.82 15.03
C GLY A 6 -2.62 15.62 14.17
N PRO A 7 -2.90 14.46 14.81
CA PRO A 7 -3.46 13.31 14.10
C PRO A 7 -4.73 13.73 13.35
N ILE A 8 -4.86 13.26 12.11
CA ILE A 8 -5.92 13.64 11.18
C ILE A 8 -7.26 13.15 11.70
N GLY A 9 -8.25 14.05 11.76
CA GLY A 9 -9.59 13.70 12.24
C GLY A 9 -10.33 12.70 11.32
N PRO A 10 -11.32 11.95 11.85
CA PRO A 10 -12.09 10.98 11.05
C PRO A 10 -12.81 11.57 9.83
N ASN A 11 -13.13 12.86 9.84
CA ASN A 11 -13.84 13.54 8.74
C ASN A 11 -12.92 14.40 7.86
N GLU A 12 -11.63 14.43 8.17
CA GLU A 12 -10.67 15.15 7.33
C GLU A 12 -10.37 14.35 6.06
N GLU A 13 -10.11 15.09 4.99
CA GLU A 13 -9.76 14.52 3.69
C GLU A 13 -8.31 14.05 3.71
N ILE A 14 -8.12 12.78 3.34
CA ILE A 14 -6.82 12.14 3.20
C ILE A 14 -6.85 11.31 1.94
N LYS A 15 -5.82 11.43 1.11
CA LYS A 15 -5.70 10.67 -0.14
C LYS A 15 -4.32 10.07 -0.27
N VAL A 16 -4.27 8.85 -0.80
CA VAL A 16 -3.00 8.25 -1.25
C VAL A 16 -2.43 9.11 -2.38
N SER A 17 -1.24 9.64 -2.18
CA SER A 17 -0.52 10.48 -3.14
C SER A 17 0.49 9.69 -3.96
N LYS A 18 1.10 8.64 -3.37
CA LYS A 18 2.16 7.88 -4.01
C LYS A 18 2.27 6.46 -3.44
N ILE A 19 2.63 5.51 -4.31
CA ILE A 19 3.11 4.18 -3.92
C ILE A 19 4.54 4.02 -4.43
N GLU A 20 5.42 3.52 -3.56
CA GLU A 20 6.82 3.24 -3.86
C GLU A 20 7.18 1.85 -3.39
N THR A 21 8.11 1.19 -4.08
CA THR A 21 8.58 -0.14 -3.71
C THR A 21 10.09 -0.17 -3.55
N PHE A 22 10.56 -0.88 -2.54
CA PHE A 22 11.97 -0.96 -2.17
C PHE A 22 12.39 -2.42 -2.18
N VAL A 23 13.22 -2.80 -3.14
CA VAL A 23 13.85 -4.12 -3.19
C VAL A 23 15.27 -4.01 -2.65
N LEU A 24 15.54 -4.66 -1.53
CA LEU A 24 16.83 -4.63 -0.85
C LEU A 24 17.80 -5.67 -1.42
N LYS A 25 19.09 -5.50 -1.12
CA LYS A 25 20.16 -6.42 -1.57
C LYS A 25 19.98 -7.86 -1.06
N ASN A 26 19.32 -8.05 0.07
CA ASN A 26 19.02 -9.36 0.67
C ASN A 26 17.68 -9.95 0.19
N SER A 27 17.13 -9.42 -0.91
CA SER A 27 15.83 -9.74 -1.52
C SER A 27 14.61 -9.40 -0.67
N TRP A 28 14.76 -8.71 0.46
CA TRP A 28 13.59 -8.17 1.15
C TRP A 28 12.91 -7.13 0.27
N VAL A 29 11.59 -7.08 0.31
CA VAL A 29 10.81 -6.14 -0.48
C VAL A 29 9.76 -5.47 0.39
N PHE A 30 9.69 -4.15 0.27
CA PHE A 30 8.71 -3.34 0.96
C PHE A 30 7.93 -2.47 -0.02
N VAL A 31 6.72 -2.13 0.37
CA VAL A 31 5.92 -1.08 -0.23
C VAL A 31 5.74 0.05 0.79
N LYS A 32 5.82 1.29 0.30
CA LYS A 32 5.51 2.49 1.05
C LYS A 32 4.34 3.19 0.38
N ILE A 33 3.31 3.50 1.15
CA ILE A 33 2.18 4.30 0.70
C ILE A 33 2.31 5.68 1.37
N SER A 34 2.33 6.73 0.57
CA SER A 34 2.34 8.10 1.05
C SER A 34 1.00 8.77 0.79
N THR A 35 0.61 9.67 1.68
CA THR A 35 -0.62 10.46 1.56
C THR A 35 -0.31 11.92 1.23
N ASP A 36 -1.31 12.67 0.78
CA ASP A 36 -1.22 14.11 0.48
C ASP A 36 -1.00 15.00 1.73
N VAL A 37 -1.32 14.45 2.89
CA VAL A 37 -1.19 15.07 4.22
C VAL A 37 0.11 14.69 4.93
N GLY A 38 0.97 13.90 4.31
CA GLY A 38 2.31 13.55 4.81
C GLY A 38 2.37 12.34 5.75
N ILE A 39 1.25 11.65 6.00
CA ILE A 39 1.24 10.34 6.68
C ILE A 39 1.70 9.29 5.69
N THR A 40 2.51 8.35 6.15
CA THR A 40 3.02 7.25 5.32
C THR A 40 2.93 5.94 6.07
N GLY A 41 2.55 4.87 5.37
CA GLY A 41 2.57 3.52 5.91
C GLY A 41 3.46 2.57 5.14
N TRP A 42 3.91 1.53 5.82
CA TRP A 42 4.85 0.54 5.30
C TRP A 42 4.28 -0.87 5.37
N GLY A 43 4.61 -1.67 4.36
CA GLY A 43 4.26 -3.08 4.33
C GLY A 43 5.35 -3.93 3.68
N GLU A 44 5.59 -5.11 4.24
CA GLU A 44 6.50 -6.11 3.70
C GLU A 44 5.80 -6.99 2.65
N MET A 45 6.55 -7.51 1.68
CA MET A 45 6.06 -8.49 0.71
C MET A 45 7.02 -9.70 0.61
N LEU A 46 6.62 -10.70 -0.17
CA LEU A 46 7.34 -11.97 -0.30
C LEU A 46 8.74 -11.76 -0.90
N LYS A 47 9.74 -12.22 -0.15
CA LYS A 47 11.16 -12.17 -0.50
C LYS A 47 11.54 -12.98 -1.74
N ASP A 48 11.00 -14.19 -1.89
CA ASP A 48 11.45 -15.14 -2.92
C ASP A 48 11.15 -14.65 -4.35
N ASP A 49 10.14 -13.78 -4.51
CA ASP A 49 9.72 -13.16 -5.77
C ASP A 49 9.75 -11.62 -5.69
N ALA A 50 10.73 -11.06 -4.98
CA ALA A 50 10.78 -9.64 -4.60
C ALA A 50 10.52 -8.65 -5.75
N LYS A 51 11.14 -8.86 -6.92
CA LYS A 51 10.98 -7.97 -8.08
C LYS A 51 9.58 -8.06 -8.68
N ALA A 52 8.98 -9.25 -8.71
CA ALA A 52 7.62 -9.44 -9.20
C ALA A 52 6.61 -8.82 -8.25
N CYS A 53 6.81 -8.99 -6.93
CA CYS A 53 5.99 -8.32 -5.92
C CYS A 53 6.09 -6.80 -6.01
N ALA A 54 7.30 -6.25 -6.15
CA ALA A 54 7.51 -4.81 -6.32
C ALA A 54 6.78 -4.29 -7.57
N ALA A 55 6.98 -4.92 -8.73
CA ALA A 55 6.28 -4.50 -9.95
C ALA A 55 4.74 -4.59 -9.79
N GLY A 56 4.23 -5.68 -9.24
CA GLY A 56 2.81 -5.86 -9.04
C GLY A 56 2.18 -4.88 -8.03
N ALA A 57 2.93 -4.46 -7.01
CA ALA A 57 2.47 -3.42 -6.09
C ALA A 57 2.37 -2.04 -6.76
N LEU A 58 3.26 -1.73 -7.72
CA LEU A 58 3.16 -0.50 -8.51
C LEU A 58 1.92 -0.50 -9.42
N GLU A 59 1.50 -1.65 -9.93
CA GLU A 59 0.24 -1.77 -10.70
C GLU A 59 -1.00 -1.43 -9.85
N VAL A 60 -0.96 -1.71 -8.54
CA VAL A 60 -2.04 -1.34 -7.60
C VAL A 60 -2.17 0.18 -7.47
N ALA A 61 -1.12 0.96 -7.77
CA ALA A 61 -1.16 2.42 -7.71
C ALA A 61 -2.24 3.01 -8.65
N ASN A 62 -2.50 2.37 -9.79
CA ASN A 62 -3.55 2.78 -10.74
C ASN A 62 -4.95 2.79 -10.11
N TYR A 63 -5.18 1.94 -9.11
CA TYR A 63 -6.43 1.89 -8.36
C TYR A 63 -6.38 2.79 -7.12
N LEU A 64 -5.28 2.74 -6.36
CA LEU A 64 -5.26 3.25 -4.99
C LEU A 64 -4.92 4.75 -4.90
N VAL A 65 -4.13 5.30 -5.83
CA VAL A 65 -3.78 6.73 -5.83
C VAL A 65 -5.04 7.58 -6.00
N GLY A 66 -5.17 8.62 -5.16
CA GLY A 66 -6.33 9.50 -5.10
C GLY A 66 -7.49 9.00 -4.25
N LYS A 67 -7.41 7.78 -3.68
CA LYS A 67 -8.42 7.24 -2.75
C LYS A 67 -8.06 7.50 -1.30
N ASP A 68 -9.08 7.56 -0.46
CA ASP A 68 -8.94 7.52 1.00
C ASP A 68 -8.36 6.17 1.43
N PRO A 69 -7.23 6.10 2.16
CA PRO A 69 -6.61 4.84 2.57
C PRO A 69 -7.35 4.09 3.70
N ARG A 70 -8.22 4.77 4.47
CA ARG A 70 -8.81 4.26 5.71
C ARG A 70 -9.81 3.11 5.54
N PRO A 71 -10.57 2.99 4.43
CA PRO A 71 -11.40 1.83 4.15
C PRO A 71 -10.59 0.56 3.80
N VAL A 72 -9.69 0.13 4.68
CA VAL A 72 -8.67 -0.91 4.39
C VAL A 72 -9.31 -2.19 3.85
N VAL A 73 -10.35 -2.70 4.51
CA VAL A 73 -11.06 -3.92 4.07
C VAL A 73 -11.70 -3.74 2.69
N HIS A 74 -12.21 -2.55 2.38
CA HIS A 74 -12.76 -2.28 1.05
C HIS A 74 -11.67 -2.35 -0.01
N HIS A 75 -10.50 -1.75 0.24
CA HIS A 75 -9.37 -1.81 -0.69
C HIS A 75 -8.84 -3.23 -0.85
N TRP A 76 -8.71 -3.98 0.24
CA TRP A 76 -8.31 -5.38 0.19
C TRP A 76 -9.26 -6.20 -0.69
N GLN A 77 -10.58 -6.06 -0.50
CA GLN A 77 -11.58 -6.77 -1.32
C GLN A 77 -11.51 -6.33 -2.79
N ALA A 78 -11.36 -5.03 -3.06
CA ALA A 78 -11.29 -4.50 -4.42
C ALA A 78 -10.05 -5.01 -5.16
N ILE A 79 -8.87 -5.01 -4.52
CA ILE A 79 -7.62 -5.51 -5.08
C ILE A 79 -7.70 -7.03 -5.30
N HIS A 80 -8.14 -7.77 -4.28
CA HIS A 80 -8.20 -9.22 -4.34
C HIS A 80 -9.25 -9.74 -5.33
N ARG A 81 -10.46 -9.16 -5.31
CA ARG A 81 -11.57 -9.60 -6.16
C ARG A 81 -11.57 -8.98 -7.55
N GLY A 82 -10.94 -7.81 -7.72
CA GLY A 82 -10.80 -7.14 -9.01
C GLY A 82 -9.89 -7.87 -9.99
N ALA A 83 -8.99 -8.72 -9.50
CA ALA A 83 -8.18 -9.57 -10.35
C ALA A 83 -8.98 -10.74 -10.94
N PHE A 84 -8.81 -11.01 -12.24
CA PHE A 84 -9.40 -12.18 -12.89
C PHE A 84 -8.83 -13.50 -12.32
N TYR A 85 -7.49 -13.59 -12.27
CA TYR A 85 -6.77 -14.66 -11.57
C TYR A 85 -6.43 -14.24 -10.14
N ARG A 86 -6.79 -15.08 -9.17
CA ARG A 86 -6.73 -14.78 -7.73
C ARG A 86 -5.86 -15.78 -6.99
N GLY A 87 -5.32 -15.34 -5.85
CA GLY A 87 -4.48 -16.17 -4.98
C GLY A 87 -3.07 -16.39 -5.51
N GLY A 88 -2.43 -17.47 -5.03
CA GLY A 88 -1.02 -17.74 -5.26
C GLY A 88 -0.10 -16.85 -4.43
N PRO A 89 1.19 -17.22 -4.29
CA PRO A 89 2.11 -16.57 -3.37
C PRO A 89 2.35 -15.09 -3.71
N ILE A 90 2.57 -14.77 -5.00
CA ILE A 90 2.90 -13.41 -5.45
C ILE A 90 1.73 -12.43 -5.22
N LYS A 91 0.53 -12.73 -5.72
CA LYS A 91 -0.62 -11.81 -5.58
C LYS A 91 -1.09 -11.67 -4.13
N THR A 92 -1.00 -12.75 -3.35
CA THR A 92 -1.32 -12.72 -1.92
C THR A 92 -0.30 -11.84 -1.19
N ALA A 93 0.98 -11.96 -1.50
CA ALA A 93 2.03 -11.12 -0.92
C ALA A 93 1.86 -9.64 -1.27
N ILE A 94 1.56 -9.31 -2.53
CA ILE A 94 1.25 -7.93 -2.94
C ILE A 94 0.07 -7.39 -2.13
N SER A 95 -1.02 -8.14 -2.05
CA SER A 95 -2.21 -7.73 -1.30
C SER A 95 -1.90 -7.54 0.19
N SER A 96 -1.09 -8.42 0.77
CA SER A 96 -0.65 -8.33 2.18
C SER A 96 0.22 -7.09 2.43
N GLY A 97 1.16 -6.79 1.54
CA GLY A 97 2.02 -5.60 1.68
C GLY A 97 1.21 -4.30 1.62
N ILE A 98 0.25 -4.23 0.69
CA ILE A 98 -0.66 -3.08 0.61
C ILE A 98 -1.54 -2.97 1.85
N ASP A 99 -2.12 -4.08 2.32
CA ASP A 99 -2.96 -4.12 3.52
C ASP A 99 -2.22 -3.63 4.78
N MET A 100 -1.00 -4.13 5.01
CA MET A 100 -0.16 -3.68 6.13
C MET A 100 0.15 -2.18 6.03
N ALA A 101 0.53 -1.69 4.84
CA ALA A 101 0.82 -0.27 4.65
C ALA A 101 -0.41 0.62 4.85
N LEU A 102 -1.62 0.13 4.55
CA LEU A 102 -2.87 0.85 4.81
C LEU A 102 -3.22 0.84 6.29
N TRP A 103 -3.02 -0.28 7.01
CA TRP A 103 -3.20 -0.34 8.46
C TRP A 103 -2.20 0.51 9.24
N ASP A 104 -0.97 0.67 8.73
CA ASP A 104 0.05 1.55 9.32
C ASP A 104 -0.31 3.05 9.16
N ILE A 105 -1.20 3.39 8.21
CA ILE A 105 -1.74 4.76 8.03
C ILE A 105 -2.96 5.03 8.93
N ALA A 106 -3.77 3.99 9.21
CA ALA A 106 -5.13 4.11 9.74
C ALA A 106 -5.21 4.47 11.23
#